data_AF-A0A1Q6LUU9-F1
#
_entry.id   AF-A0A1Q6LUU9-F1
#
_cell.length_a   1.000
_cell.length_b   1.000
_cell.length_c   1.000
_cell.angle_alpha   90.00
_cell.angle_beta   90.00
_cell.angle_gamma   90.00
#
_symmetry.space_group_name_H-M   'P 1'
#
loop_
_entity.id
_entity.type
_entity.pdbx_description
1 polymer ?
#
loop_
_entity_poly.entity_id
_entity_poly.type
_entity_poly.pdbx_seq_one_letter_code
_entity_poly.pdbx_strand_id
1 'polypeptide(L)'
;MNLSREVLDGVLHHSGYGTAQKGAATLEGQIIRIADKIAYINHDIDDACRAGVMAEEDIPLELRMALGMTKSQRINHMVLDVIENSTDKIRMSSDTYELFCDLHDFMFTAVYTNPVCKGEERKAVDMLTKIYGYYIDHVEEMPEEYVRIAGEDGDERAVCDYIAGMSDTYALKVFNHLFVPMFWHE
;
A
#
# COMPACT_ATOMS: atom_id res chain seq x y z
N MET A 1 4.46 -10.01 18.55
CA MET A 1 3.03 -10.24 18.92
C MET A 1 2.76 -11.74 18.91
N ASN A 2 2.18 -12.31 19.97
CA ASN A 2 1.84 -13.74 20.05
C ASN A 2 0.49 -14.02 19.36
N LEU A 3 0.44 -13.77 18.04
CA LEU A 3 -0.78 -13.89 17.25
C LEU A 3 -1.15 -15.35 16.98
N SER A 4 -2.44 -15.61 16.74
CA SER A 4 -2.89 -16.94 16.34
C SER A 4 -2.44 -17.27 14.91
N ARG A 5 -2.38 -18.57 14.59
CA ARG A 5 -1.94 -19.03 13.26
C ARG A 5 -2.87 -18.53 12.16
N GLU A 6 -4.16 -18.44 12.44
CA GLU A 6 -5.20 -17.97 11.51
C GLU A 6 -5.01 -16.49 11.18
N VAL A 7 -4.64 -15.67 12.17
CA VAL A 7 -4.34 -14.25 11.95
C VAL A 7 -3.07 -14.10 11.11
N LEU A 8 -2.01 -14.84 11.44
CA LEU A 8 -0.77 -14.83 10.65
C LEU A 8 -1.01 -15.29 9.20
N ASP A 9 -1.83 -16.31 9.00
CA ASP A 9 -2.20 -16.82 7.67
C ASP A 9 -3.01 -15.79 6.87
N GLY A 10 -3.95 -15.08 7.50
CA GLY A 10 -4.68 -13.99 6.87
C GLY A 10 -3.73 -12.85 6.44
N VAL A 11 -2.83 -12.41 7.32
CA VAL A 11 -1.84 -11.37 7.02
C VAL A 11 -0.86 -11.82 5.93
N LEU A 12 -0.46 -13.09 5.90
CA LEU A 12 0.46 -13.58 4.88
C LEU A 12 -0.16 -13.56 3.47
N HIS A 13 -1.46 -13.80 3.36
CA HIS A 13 -2.13 -14.03 2.07
C HIS A 13 -3.07 -12.90 1.63
N HIS A 14 -3.16 -11.79 2.39
CA HIS A 14 -3.99 -10.65 1.98
C HIS A 14 -3.37 -9.82 0.85
N SER A 15 -2.04 -9.74 0.77
CA SER A 15 -1.34 -8.86 -0.16
C SER A 15 -1.14 -9.51 -1.54
N GLY A 16 -1.27 -8.70 -2.60
CA GLY A 16 -0.94 -9.10 -3.98
C GLY A 16 -2.12 -9.18 -4.97
N TYR A 17 -1.80 -8.86 -6.23
CA TYR A 17 -2.74 -8.90 -7.37
C TYR A 17 -2.68 -10.22 -8.17
N GLY A 18 -1.71 -11.09 -7.86
CA GLY A 18 -1.48 -12.34 -8.60
C GLY A 18 -2.43 -13.48 -8.22
N THR A 19 -2.80 -14.28 -9.22
CA THR A 19 -3.60 -15.52 -9.08
C THR A 19 -2.81 -16.72 -8.54
N ALA A 20 -1.50 -16.56 -8.32
CA ALA A 20 -0.55 -17.66 -8.10
C ALA A 20 -0.22 -17.98 -6.63
N GLN A 21 -0.65 -17.16 -5.66
CA GLN A 21 -0.49 -17.50 -4.24
C GLN A 21 -1.71 -18.29 -3.75
N LYS A 22 -1.47 -19.41 -3.05
CA LYS A 22 -2.50 -20.07 -2.24
C LYS A 22 -3.19 -18.98 -1.41
N GLY A 23 -4.51 -18.87 -1.49
CA GLY A 23 -5.26 -17.96 -0.63
C GLY A 23 -5.16 -18.41 0.83
N ALA A 24 -5.54 -17.52 1.74
CA ALA A 24 -5.67 -17.86 3.15
C ALA A 24 -6.55 -19.11 3.34
N ALA A 25 -6.21 -19.90 4.35
CA ALA A 25 -6.90 -21.14 4.67
C ALA A 25 -8.35 -20.91 5.12
N THR A 26 -8.61 -19.79 5.82
CA THR A 26 -9.94 -19.42 6.33
C THR A 26 -10.69 -18.53 5.35
N LEU A 27 -12.02 -18.57 5.40
CA LEU A 27 -12.86 -17.65 4.61
C LEU A 27 -12.68 -16.20 5.08
N GLU A 28 -12.47 -16.00 6.37
CA GLU A 28 -12.13 -14.71 6.98
C GLU A 28 -10.80 -14.16 6.45
N GLY A 29 -9.79 -15.01 6.25
CA GLY A 29 -8.54 -14.59 5.61
C GLY A 29 -8.72 -14.26 4.12
N GLN A 30 -9.57 -15.02 3.42
CA GLN A 30 -9.84 -14.79 2.00
C GLN A 30 -10.61 -13.49 1.75
N ILE A 31 -11.59 -13.16 2.59
CA ILE A 31 -12.38 -11.92 2.44
C ILE A 31 -11.53 -10.67 2.67
N ILE A 32 -10.52 -10.71 3.56
CA ILE A 32 -9.62 -9.57 3.79
C ILE A 32 -8.97 -9.13 2.47
N ARG A 33 -8.49 -10.06 1.65
CA ARG A 33 -7.88 -9.73 0.35
C ARG A 33 -8.83 -8.99 -0.60
N ILE A 34 -10.10 -9.37 -0.64
CA ILE A 34 -11.08 -8.71 -1.51
C ILE A 34 -11.51 -7.36 -0.93
N ALA A 35 -11.74 -7.31 0.38
CA ALA A 35 -12.08 -6.08 1.08
C ALA A 35 -10.98 -5.02 0.92
N ASP A 36 -9.72 -5.42 1.04
CA ASP A 36 -8.55 -4.56 0.85
C ASP A 36 -8.51 -3.99 -0.58
N LYS A 37 -8.69 -4.83 -1.60
CA LYS A 37 -8.75 -4.39 -3.01
C LYS A 37 -9.87 -3.39 -3.28
N ILE A 38 -11.07 -3.64 -2.75
CA ILE A 38 -12.23 -2.74 -2.89
C ILE A 38 -11.94 -1.41 -2.19
N ALA A 39 -11.39 -1.45 -0.98
CA ALA A 39 -11.07 -0.25 -0.22
C ALA A 39 -9.98 0.56 -0.92
N TYR A 40 -8.87 -0.08 -1.27
CA TYR A 40 -7.69 0.54 -1.87
C TYR A 40 -8.04 1.31 -3.14
N ILE A 41 -8.69 0.67 -4.13
CA ILE A 41 -8.99 1.32 -5.41
C ILE A 41 -9.90 2.55 -5.24
N ASN A 42 -10.85 2.51 -4.30
CA ASN A 42 -11.77 3.62 -4.05
C ASN A 42 -11.16 4.72 -3.17
N HIS A 43 -10.15 4.40 -2.37
CA HIS A 43 -9.34 5.39 -1.69
C HIS A 43 -8.41 6.10 -2.67
N ASP A 44 -7.73 5.36 -3.55
CA ASP A 44 -6.86 5.91 -4.58
C ASP A 44 -7.62 6.86 -5.53
N ILE A 45 -8.85 6.52 -5.94
CA ILE A 45 -9.70 7.42 -6.73
C ILE A 45 -9.94 8.75 -5.98
N ASP A 46 -10.30 8.67 -4.70
CA ASP A 46 -10.62 9.84 -3.86
C ASP A 46 -9.37 10.71 -3.66
N ASP A 47 -8.22 10.09 -3.40
CA ASP A 47 -6.95 10.81 -3.21
C ASP A 47 -6.44 11.42 -4.51
N ALA A 48 -6.57 10.73 -5.65
CA ALA A 48 -6.23 11.28 -6.96
C ALA A 48 -7.14 12.46 -7.33
N CYS A 49 -8.45 12.38 -7.01
CA CYS A 49 -9.38 13.50 -7.17
C CYS A 49 -9.00 14.69 -6.29
N ARG A 50 -8.71 14.46 -5.02
CA ARG A 50 -8.31 15.52 -4.07
C ARG A 50 -6.99 16.18 -4.46
N ALA A 51 -6.06 15.42 -5.00
CA ALA A 51 -4.79 15.91 -5.51
C ALA A 51 -4.92 16.64 -6.86
N GLY A 52 -6.09 16.64 -7.49
CA GLY A 52 -6.33 17.23 -8.81
C GLY A 52 -5.62 16.49 -9.94
N VAL A 53 -5.25 15.23 -9.73
CA VAL A 53 -4.62 14.36 -10.74
C VAL A 53 -5.63 13.92 -11.80
N MET A 54 -6.88 13.73 -11.38
CA MET A 54 -8.02 13.37 -12.22
C MET A 54 -9.32 13.86 -11.57
N ALA A 55 -10.43 13.77 -12.28
CA ALA A 55 -11.79 13.92 -11.77
C ALA A 55 -12.55 12.59 -11.81
N GLU A 56 -13.63 12.46 -11.03
CA GLU A 56 -14.51 11.28 -11.06
C GLU A 56 -15.06 11.04 -12.48
N GLU A 57 -15.29 12.12 -13.24
CA GLU A 57 -15.78 12.06 -14.61
C GLU A 57 -14.78 11.49 -15.61
N ASP A 58 -13.48 11.47 -15.27
CA ASP A 58 -12.43 10.89 -16.11
C ASP A 58 -12.48 9.36 -16.12
N ILE A 59 -13.09 8.74 -15.10
CA ILE A 59 -13.34 7.30 -15.10
C ILE A 59 -14.32 6.99 -16.25
N PRO A 60 -13.99 6.00 -17.12
CA PRO A 60 -14.83 5.64 -18.25
C PRO A 60 -16.31 5.47 -17.85
N LEU A 61 -17.20 6.04 -18.67
CA LEU A 61 -18.62 6.12 -18.33
C LEU A 61 -19.22 4.72 -18.16
N GLU A 62 -18.82 3.77 -18.99
CA GLU A 62 -19.22 2.36 -18.92
C GLU A 62 -18.89 1.74 -17.55
N LEU A 63 -17.70 2.00 -17.01
CA LEU A 63 -17.29 1.48 -15.70
C LEU A 63 -18.07 2.14 -14.57
N ARG A 64 -18.34 3.45 -14.67
CA ARG A 64 -19.19 4.15 -13.69
C ARG A 64 -20.64 3.71 -13.75
N MET A 65 -21.17 3.44 -14.94
CA MET A 65 -22.54 2.93 -15.09
C MET A 65 -22.67 1.51 -14.54
N ALA A 66 -21.67 0.65 -14.75
CA ALA A 66 -21.70 -0.74 -14.32
C ALA A 66 -21.41 -0.91 -12.82
N LEU A 67 -20.31 -0.31 -12.33
CA LEU A 67 -19.88 -0.46 -10.94
C LEU A 67 -20.53 0.57 -10.00
N GLY A 68 -20.77 1.80 -10.45
CA GLY A 68 -21.38 2.86 -9.64
C GLY A 68 -20.91 4.26 -9.99
N MET A 69 -21.83 5.23 -10.01
CA MET A 69 -21.56 6.63 -10.39
C MET A 69 -20.89 7.44 -9.29
N THR A 70 -20.82 6.89 -8.08
CA THR A 70 -20.16 7.51 -6.92
C THR A 70 -19.36 6.46 -6.17
N LYS A 71 -18.35 6.90 -5.39
CA LYS A 71 -17.58 6.03 -4.47
C LYS A 71 -18.47 5.09 -3.65
N SER A 72 -19.52 5.62 -3.01
CA SER A 72 -20.41 4.82 -2.16
C SER A 72 -21.18 3.77 -2.96
N GLN A 73 -21.66 4.12 -4.16
CA GLN A 73 -22.34 3.17 -5.04
C GLN A 73 -21.39 2.07 -5.52
N ARG A 74 -20.16 2.44 -5.88
CA ARG A 74 -19.12 1.50 -6.35
C ARG A 74 -18.73 0.48 -5.28
N ILE A 75 -18.48 0.96 -4.07
CA ILE A 75 -18.18 0.09 -2.92
C ILE A 75 -19.37 -0.83 -2.66
N ASN A 76 -20.59 -0.29 -2.60
CA ASN A 76 -21.79 -1.07 -2.32
C ASN A 76 -22.03 -2.16 -3.37
N HIS A 77 -21.88 -1.83 -4.65
CA HIS A 77 -22.01 -2.79 -5.74
C HIS A 77 -21.02 -3.95 -5.59
N MET A 78 -19.72 -3.65 -5.44
CA MET A 78 -18.69 -4.69 -5.32
C MET A 78 -18.85 -5.53 -4.04
N VAL A 79 -19.25 -4.92 -2.93
CA VAL A 79 -19.50 -5.65 -1.68
C VAL A 79 -20.70 -6.59 -1.81
N LEU A 80 -21.81 -6.12 -2.38
CA LEU A 80 -22.99 -6.96 -2.60
C LEU A 80 -22.69 -8.10 -3.58
N ASP A 81 -21.99 -7.82 -4.68
CA ASP A 81 -21.57 -8.85 -5.63
C ASP A 81 -20.73 -9.94 -4.97
N VAL A 82 -19.78 -9.56 -4.10
CA VAL A 82 -18.98 -10.53 -3.33
C VAL A 82 -19.86 -11.36 -2.40
N ILE A 83 -20.82 -10.75 -1.70
CA ILE A 83 -21.74 -11.47 -0.81
C ILE A 83 -22.59 -12.48 -1.59
N GLU A 84 -23.10 -12.09 -2.76
CA GLU A 84 -24.00 -12.91 -3.57
C GLU A 84 -23.27 -14.06 -4.29
N ASN A 85 -21.98 -13.91 -4.58
CA ASN A 85 -21.19 -14.87 -5.35
C ASN A 85 -20.23 -15.74 -4.52
N SER A 86 -20.18 -15.51 -3.20
CA SER A 86 -19.34 -16.25 -2.26
C SER A 86 -20.09 -17.43 -1.62
N THR A 87 -19.44 -18.59 -1.59
CA THR A 87 -19.93 -19.82 -0.96
C THR A 87 -18.84 -20.43 -0.07
N ASP A 88 -18.34 -21.61 -0.42
CA ASP A 88 -17.12 -22.24 0.07
C ASP A 88 -15.83 -21.51 -0.38
N LYS A 89 -15.96 -20.48 -1.22
CA LYS A 89 -14.88 -19.60 -1.67
C LYS A 89 -15.37 -18.15 -1.74
N ILE A 90 -14.51 -17.24 -1.33
CA ILE A 90 -14.78 -15.80 -1.41
C ILE A 90 -14.36 -15.26 -2.78
N ARG A 91 -15.30 -14.66 -3.51
CA ARG A 91 -15.06 -14.14 -4.87
C ARG A 91 -16.10 -13.10 -5.30
N MET A 92 -15.70 -12.26 -6.25
CA MET A 92 -16.63 -11.51 -7.11
C MET A 92 -17.19 -12.45 -8.20
N SER A 93 -18.29 -12.04 -8.84
CA SER A 93 -18.70 -12.60 -10.13
C SER A 93 -17.63 -12.34 -11.20
N SER A 94 -17.64 -13.13 -12.28
CA SER A 94 -16.73 -12.92 -13.41
C SER A 94 -16.88 -11.52 -14.00
N ASP A 95 -18.12 -11.07 -14.21
CA ASP A 95 -18.43 -9.78 -14.80
C ASP A 95 -17.91 -8.62 -13.91
N THR A 96 -18.18 -8.66 -12.61
CA THR A 96 -17.71 -7.62 -11.67
C THR A 96 -16.19 -7.65 -11.53
N TYR A 97 -15.56 -8.83 -11.59
CA TYR A 97 -14.10 -8.94 -11.53
C TYR A 97 -13.43 -8.34 -12.77
N GLU A 98 -13.97 -8.57 -13.97
CA GLU A 98 -13.46 -7.96 -15.21
C GLU A 98 -13.57 -6.43 -15.14
N LEU A 99 -14.72 -5.90 -14.73
CA LEU A 99 -14.91 -4.46 -14.54
C LEU A 99 -13.96 -3.87 -13.48
N PHE A 100 -13.68 -4.61 -12.40
CA PHE A 100 -12.71 -4.21 -11.39
C PHE A 100 -11.28 -4.13 -11.99
N CYS A 101 -10.89 -5.11 -12.80
CA CYS A 101 -9.61 -5.11 -13.51
C CYS A 101 -9.49 -3.92 -14.46
N ASP A 102 -10.53 -3.64 -15.25
CA ASP A 102 -10.54 -2.49 -16.16
C ASP A 102 -10.42 -1.15 -15.40
N LEU A 103 -11.11 -1.02 -14.26
CA LEU A 103 -11.00 0.15 -13.40
C LEU A 103 -9.59 0.27 -12.80
N HIS A 104 -9.00 -0.84 -12.38
CA HIS A 104 -7.64 -0.87 -11.86
C HIS A 104 -6.62 -0.44 -12.92
N ASP A 105 -6.74 -0.94 -14.15
CA ASP A 105 -5.83 -0.60 -15.25
C ASP A 105 -5.98 0.87 -15.69
N PHE A 106 -7.20 1.38 -15.69
CA PHE A 106 -7.46 2.80 -15.84
C PHE A 106 -6.75 3.61 -14.74
N MET A 107 -6.96 3.27 -13.47
CA MET A 107 -6.36 3.98 -12.33
C MET A 107 -4.84 3.94 -12.37
N PHE A 108 -4.26 2.79 -12.72
CA PHE A 108 -2.83 2.65 -12.91
C PHE A 108 -2.32 3.64 -13.96
N THR A 109 -3.01 3.73 -15.09
CA THR A 109 -2.64 4.65 -16.18
C THR A 109 -2.84 6.11 -15.77
N ALA A 110 -3.99 6.47 -15.20
CA ALA A 110 -4.35 7.85 -14.88
C ALA A 110 -3.49 8.45 -13.75
N VAL A 111 -3.17 7.66 -12.72
CA VAL A 111 -2.46 8.15 -11.53
C VAL A 111 -0.95 8.00 -11.67
N TYR A 112 -0.45 6.84 -12.11
CA TYR A 112 0.99 6.55 -12.06
C TYR A 112 1.78 7.04 -13.28
N THR A 113 1.12 7.44 -14.37
CA THR A 113 1.82 8.05 -15.51
C THR A 113 2.05 9.56 -15.36
N ASN A 114 1.51 10.18 -14.29
CA ASN A 114 1.61 11.62 -14.06
C ASN A 114 3.07 12.04 -13.73
N PRO A 115 3.69 12.97 -14.50
CA PRO A 115 5.06 13.42 -14.29
C PRO A 115 5.34 14.01 -12.90
N VAL A 116 4.34 14.56 -12.22
CA VAL A 116 4.49 15.18 -10.90
C VAL A 116 4.79 14.11 -9.84
N CYS A 117 4.08 12.98 -9.87
CA CYS A 117 4.29 11.85 -8.95
C CYS A 117 5.70 11.26 -9.09
N LYS A 118 6.22 11.16 -10.32
CA LYS A 118 7.58 10.65 -10.59
C LYS A 118 8.70 11.52 -10.01
N GLY A 119 8.47 12.83 -9.88
CA GLY A 119 9.45 13.77 -9.35
C GLY A 119 9.69 13.57 -7.85
N GLU A 120 8.62 13.38 -7.08
CA GLU A 120 8.68 13.14 -5.64
C GLU A 120 9.10 11.71 -5.31
N GLU A 121 8.66 10.72 -6.10
CA GLU A 121 9.08 9.33 -5.94
C GLU A 121 10.61 9.18 -5.97
N ARG A 122 11.27 9.81 -6.95
CA ARG A 122 12.74 9.80 -7.02
C ARG A 122 13.39 10.41 -5.78
N LYS A 123 12.87 11.53 -5.27
CA LYS A 123 13.40 12.17 -4.06
C LYS A 123 13.25 11.26 -2.84
N ALA A 124 12.11 10.57 -2.71
CA ALA A 124 11.88 9.63 -1.62
C ALA A 124 12.85 8.43 -1.69
N VAL A 125 13.05 7.85 -2.88
CA VAL A 125 14.04 6.77 -3.09
C VAL A 125 15.45 7.24 -2.74
N ASP A 126 15.86 8.41 -3.21
CA ASP A 126 17.19 8.98 -2.91
C ASP A 126 17.35 9.25 -1.39
N MET A 127 16.30 9.75 -0.74
CA MET A 127 16.26 9.98 0.71
C MET A 127 16.47 8.68 1.48
N LEU A 128 15.66 7.65 1.20
CA LEU A 128 15.73 6.34 1.87
C LEU A 128 17.07 5.65 1.61
N THR A 129 17.59 5.73 0.39
CA THR A 129 18.91 5.17 0.03
C THR A 129 20.03 5.80 0.87
N LYS A 130 19.97 7.11 1.10
CA LYS A 130 20.96 7.81 1.96
C LYS A 130 20.81 7.42 3.43
N ILE A 131 19.58 7.36 3.94
CA ILE A 131 19.33 6.92 5.33
C ILE A 131 19.86 5.50 5.54
N TYR A 132 19.57 4.59 4.60
CA TYR A 132 20.07 3.22 4.62
C TYR A 132 21.60 3.18 4.60
N GLY A 133 22.22 3.91 3.67
CA GLY A 133 23.68 3.98 3.56
C GLY A 133 24.37 4.56 4.79
N TYR A 134 23.71 5.46 5.52
CA TYR A 134 24.26 5.95 6.80
C TYR A 134 24.21 4.89 7.88
N TYR A 135 23.04 4.29 8.12
CA TYR A 135 22.86 3.36 9.24
C TYR A 135 23.51 2.00 9.04
N ILE A 136 23.77 1.57 7.80
CA ILE A 136 24.56 0.35 7.58
C ILE A 136 26.02 0.52 8.05
N ASP A 137 26.56 1.74 7.97
CA ASP A 137 27.91 2.07 8.43
C ASP A 137 27.95 2.47 9.92
N HIS A 138 26.79 2.78 10.54
CA HIS A 138 26.65 3.32 11.90
C HIS A 138 25.46 2.68 12.65
N VAL A 139 25.44 1.35 12.70
CA VAL A 139 24.33 0.57 13.28
C VAL A 139 24.07 0.95 14.74
N GLU A 140 25.13 1.26 15.49
CA GLU A 140 25.09 1.65 16.89
C GLU A 140 24.35 2.97 17.17
N GLU A 141 24.12 3.79 16.14
CA GLU A 141 23.36 5.03 16.26
C GLU A 141 21.83 4.83 16.11
N MET A 142 21.39 3.63 15.74
CA MET A 142 19.97 3.27 15.74
C MET A 142 19.44 3.09 17.18
N PRO A 143 18.11 3.15 17.39
CA PRO A 143 17.52 2.80 18.69
C PRO A 143 17.94 1.39 19.15
N GLU A 144 18.08 1.21 20.47
CA GLU A 144 18.61 -0.01 21.10
C GLU A 144 17.94 -1.31 20.61
N GLU A 145 16.63 -1.26 20.35
CA GLU A 145 15.89 -2.42 19.84
C GLU A 145 16.39 -2.90 18.48
N TYR A 146 16.79 -1.99 17.59
CA TYR A 146 17.32 -2.31 16.26
C TYR A 146 18.80 -2.68 16.32
N VAL A 147 19.57 -2.10 17.23
CA VAL A 147 20.93 -2.56 17.52
C VAL A 147 20.93 -4.02 17.98
N ARG A 148 19.95 -4.41 18.80
CA ARG A 148 19.77 -5.82 19.19
C ARG A 148 19.41 -6.70 17.98
N ILE A 149 18.48 -6.26 17.13
CA ILE A 149 18.12 -6.98 15.89
C ILE A 149 19.35 -7.14 14.99
N ALA A 150 20.22 -6.14 14.92
CA ALA A 150 21.45 -6.24 14.12
C ALA A 150 22.37 -7.37 14.61
N GLY A 151 22.49 -7.52 15.94
CA GLY A 151 23.25 -8.62 16.55
C GLY A 151 22.61 -10.01 16.39
N GLU A 152 21.28 -10.09 16.22
CA GLU A 152 20.53 -11.35 16.11
C GLU A 152 20.31 -11.79 14.65
N ASP A 153 19.86 -10.87 13.81
CA ASP A 153 19.37 -11.10 12.45
C ASP A 153 20.23 -10.42 11.36
N GLY A 154 21.23 -9.63 11.76
CA GLY A 154 22.18 -8.95 10.87
C GLY A 154 21.86 -7.48 10.59
N ASP A 155 22.92 -6.71 10.32
CA ASP A 155 22.86 -5.26 10.13
C ASP A 155 21.87 -4.83 9.04
N GLU A 156 21.90 -5.49 7.88
CA GLU A 156 21.00 -5.16 6.76
C GLU A 156 19.52 -5.32 7.15
N ARG A 157 19.18 -6.36 7.92
CA ARG A 157 17.81 -6.62 8.38
C ARG A 157 17.39 -5.54 9.37
N ALA A 158 18.22 -5.24 10.35
CA ALA A 158 17.94 -4.22 11.36
C ALA A 158 17.72 -2.84 10.75
N VAL A 159 18.57 -2.43 9.82
CA VAL A 159 18.43 -1.14 9.12
C VAL A 159 17.15 -1.11 8.28
N CYS A 160 16.84 -2.20 7.56
CA CYS A 160 15.57 -2.30 6.82
C CYS A 160 14.36 -2.17 7.74
N ASP A 161 14.35 -2.91 8.86
CA ASP A 161 13.23 -2.91 9.80
C ASP A 161 13.07 -1.56 10.50
N TYR A 162 14.18 -0.86 10.78
CA TYR A 162 14.14 0.49 11.34
C TYR A 162 13.54 1.48 10.35
N ILE A 163 14.03 1.49 9.11
CA ILE A 163 13.52 2.38 8.05
C ILE A 163 12.06 2.08 7.73
N ALA A 164 11.68 0.81 7.61
CA ALA A 164 10.30 0.39 7.33
C ALA A 164 9.34 0.74 8.48
N GLY A 165 9.84 0.88 9.72
CA GLY A 165 9.07 1.33 10.88
C GLY A 165 8.84 2.84 10.96
N MET A 166 9.47 3.64 10.08
CA MET A 166 9.33 5.09 10.09
C MET A 166 8.02 5.55 9.45
N SER A 167 7.41 6.59 10.03
CA SER A 167 6.43 7.40 9.28
C SER A 167 7.15 8.39 8.35
N ASP A 168 6.50 8.83 7.28
CA ASP A 168 7.08 9.80 6.32
C ASP A 168 7.64 11.05 7.01
N THR A 169 6.89 11.59 7.97
CA THR A 169 7.32 12.79 8.72
C THR A 169 8.55 12.50 9.58
N TYR A 170 8.66 11.30 10.14
CA TYR A 170 9.83 10.90 10.92
C TYR A 170 11.04 10.65 10.03
N ALA A 171 10.87 9.96 8.90
CA ALA A 171 11.93 9.74 7.91
C ALA A 171 12.52 11.07 7.41
N LEU A 172 11.67 12.07 7.12
CA LEU A 172 12.12 13.42 6.77
C LEU A 172 12.91 14.11 7.89
N LYS A 173 12.50 13.95 9.15
CA LYS A 173 13.23 14.51 10.30
C LYS A 173 14.61 13.86 10.46
N VAL A 174 14.67 12.54 10.37
CA VAL A 174 15.92 11.78 10.41
C VAL A 174 16.84 12.21 9.27
N PHE A 175 16.33 12.28 8.04
CA PHE A 175 17.09 12.74 6.88
C PHE A 175 17.66 14.15 7.08
N ASN A 176 16.84 15.10 7.53
CA ASN A 176 17.29 16.46 7.77
C ASN A 176 18.35 16.53 8.87
N HIS A 177 18.19 15.75 9.94
CA HIS A 177 19.16 15.70 11.03
C HIS A 177 20.53 15.17 10.56
N LEU A 178 20.53 14.13 9.74
CA LEU A 178 21.75 13.46 9.28
C LEU A 178 22.48 14.25 8.17
N PHE A 179 21.75 14.85 7.24
CA PHE A 179 22.34 15.36 5.99
C PHE A 179 22.16 16.85 5.75
N VAL A 180 21.31 17.55 6.52
CA VAL A 180 21.04 18.97 6.33
C VAL A 180 21.65 19.78 7.49
N PRO A 181 22.65 20.63 7.23
CA PRO A 181 23.26 21.46 8.25
C PRO A 181 22.23 22.39 8.91
N MET A 182 22.26 22.47 10.23
CA MET A 182 21.50 23.48 10.98
C MET A 182 22.23 24.81 10.88
N PHE A 183 21.51 25.88 10.52
CA PHE A 183 22.03 27.24 10.64
C PHE A 183 22.06 27.63 12.12
N TRP A 184 23.23 28.01 12.61
CA TRP A 184 23.37 28.63 13.93
C TRP A 184 22.96 30.09 13.78
N HIS A 185 21.86 30.50 14.41
CA HIS A 185 21.59 31.92 14.60
C HIS A 185 22.51 32.42 15.73
N GLU A 186 23.46 33.30 15.37
CA GLU A 186 24.24 34.10 16.32
C GLU A 186 23.35 35.08 17.10
#